data_AF-A0A7R9XUK4-F1
#
_entry.id   AF-A0A7R9XUK4-F1
#
_cell.length_a   1.000
_cell.length_b   1.000
_cell.length_c   1.000
_cell.angle_alpha   90.00
_cell.angle_beta   90.00
_cell.angle_gamma   90.00
#
_symmetry.space_group_name_H-M   'P 1'
#
loop_
_entity.id
_entity.type
_entity.pdbx_description
1 polymer ?
#
loop_
_entity_poly.entity_id
_entity_poly.type
_entity_poly.pdbx_seq_one_letter_code
_entity_poly.pdbx_strand_id
1 'polypeptide(L)'
;MSGFSGAVKLGDLNDFINPSQNCVVALTGDKLDLSAVDVDFQEAGEVILQRRGAPPSDLPPGAPTIYGDPSAPTVKVSLSDCLACSGCVTSAETVLLEAQSADEFRARVRAAAMSGGRMVVVVSVSPQSRASLARAAGLDALDAAKRLTGFFKTMGVARVLDTTASRDLSLLESCEEFVSRYRNAKHAAVTNTPPPSPADVLPVLTSACPGWVCYAEKTHGGAVLNHVSAVKSPQQVMGCIVKRKIAAELGVPASAVFHATVMPCFDKKLEASREDFAMDDLGENVREVDCVLTTGEVAEMIAVAAGLGAPSSGGGDGAGATLDSGELGKGELAAKGAAALALVNPAPLDGALAGAGGGGGGG
;
A
#
# COMPACT_ATOMS: atom_id res chain seq x y z
N MET A 1 8.95 20.60 -17.04
CA MET A 1 9.80 21.19 -15.99
C MET A 1 8.90 21.82 -14.94
N SER A 2 8.49 21.06 -13.95
CA SER A 2 7.98 21.57 -12.67
C SER A 2 8.95 21.07 -11.61
N GLY A 3 10.07 21.79 -11.51
CA GLY A 3 10.99 21.58 -10.39
C GLY A 3 10.29 22.05 -9.12
N PHE A 4 10.45 21.30 -8.04
CA PHE A 4 10.38 21.87 -6.70
C PHE A 4 11.10 23.22 -6.71
N SER A 5 10.40 24.26 -6.24
CA SER A 5 10.83 25.66 -6.28
C SER A 5 12.34 25.83 -6.01
N GLY A 6 13.06 26.32 -7.01
CA GLY A 6 14.51 26.53 -6.95
C GLY A 6 14.97 27.70 -6.07
N ALA A 7 14.12 28.25 -5.21
CA ALA A 7 14.40 29.47 -4.45
C ALA A 7 14.74 29.25 -2.97
N VAL A 8 14.81 28.01 -2.49
CA VAL A 8 15.34 27.70 -1.15
C VAL A 8 16.15 26.41 -1.22
N LYS A 9 17.42 26.52 -1.66
CA LYS A 9 18.44 25.56 -1.25
C LYS A 9 18.76 25.85 0.22
N LEU A 10 17.95 25.30 1.12
CA LEU A 10 18.31 25.26 2.54
C LEU A 10 19.64 24.54 2.63
N GLY A 11 20.68 25.30 2.99
CA GLY A 11 21.98 24.74 3.31
C GLY A 11 21.81 23.73 4.43
N ASP A 12 22.35 22.54 4.19
CA ASP A 12 22.85 21.62 5.21
C ASP A 12 21.96 21.47 6.47
N LEU A 13 20.66 21.20 6.28
CA LEU A 13 19.85 20.62 7.35
C LEU A 13 20.20 19.13 7.47
N ASN A 14 21.37 18.88 8.04
CA ASN A 14 21.79 17.55 8.49
C ASN A 14 21.00 17.13 9.74
N ASP A 15 19.69 16.92 9.62
CA ASP A 15 18.93 16.09 10.57
C ASP A 15 19.10 14.61 10.20
N PHE A 16 20.36 14.20 9.93
CA PHE A 16 20.74 12.81 9.71
C PHE A 16 20.65 12.04 11.02
N ILE A 17 19.56 11.29 11.22
CA ILE A 17 19.57 10.19 12.19
C ILE A 17 20.26 9.00 11.51
N ASN A 18 21.54 8.82 11.81
CA ASN A 18 22.38 7.72 11.32
C ASN A 18 21.99 6.37 11.99
N PRO A 19 22.20 5.18 11.37
CA PRO A 19 22.35 4.84 9.96
C PRO A 19 21.07 4.24 9.36
N SER A 20 20.82 4.52 8.08
CA SER A 20 19.68 4.05 7.26
C SER A 20 19.53 2.53 7.17
N GLN A 21 20.58 1.77 7.48
CA GLN A 21 20.60 0.29 7.47
C GLN A 21 19.77 -0.34 8.60
N ASN A 22 19.56 0.38 9.72
CA ASN A 22 18.76 -0.08 10.86
C ASN A 22 17.25 -0.13 10.59
N CYS A 23 16.82 0.23 9.38
CA CYS A 23 15.42 0.47 9.02
C CYS A 23 14.86 -0.63 8.11
N VAL A 24 15.71 -1.56 7.67
CA VAL A 24 15.27 -2.77 6.97
C VAL A 24 14.85 -3.76 8.04
N VAL A 25 13.55 -4.03 8.13
CA VAL A 25 13.03 -5.09 9.00
C VAL A 25 13.30 -6.42 8.30
N ALA A 26 14.06 -7.30 8.95
CA ALA A 26 14.29 -8.65 8.49
C ALA A 26 12.96 -9.41 8.40
N LEU A 27 12.91 -10.45 7.57
CA LEU A 27 11.75 -11.36 7.54
C LEU A 27 11.50 -12.04 8.90
N THR A 28 12.49 -12.03 9.80
CA THR A 28 12.39 -12.52 11.18
C THR A 28 11.82 -11.50 12.18
N GLY A 29 11.58 -10.25 11.75
CA GLY A 29 11.01 -9.18 12.58
C GLY A 29 12.03 -8.33 13.33
N ASP A 30 13.32 -8.69 13.28
CA ASP A 30 14.41 -7.91 13.89
C ASP A 30 15.01 -6.89 12.89
N LYS A 31 15.81 -5.95 13.40
CA LYS A 31 16.61 -5.05 12.54
C LYS A 31 17.66 -5.87 11.79
N LEU A 32 17.85 -5.57 10.50
CA LEU A 32 18.88 -6.20 9.69
C LEU A 32 20.28 -5.86 10.26
N ASP A 33 20.96 -6.82 10.87
CA ASP A 33 22.36 -6.67 11.29
C ASP A 33 23.29 -7.09 10.14
N LEU A 34 23.82 -6.09 9.43
CA LEU A 34 24.78 -6.28 8.34
C LEU A 34 26.23 -6.28 8.81
N SER A 35 26.50 -6.11 10.11
CA SER A 35 27.88 -6.05 10.64
C SER A 35 28.65 -7.37 10.49
N ALA A 36 27.94 -8.47 10.21
CA ALA A 36 28.51 -9.81 10.03
C ALA A 36 28.64 -10.27 8.57
N VAL A 37 28.31 -9.43 7.57
CA VAL A 37 28.28 -9.85 6.16
C VAL A 37 29.25 -9.04 5.32
N ASP A 38 30.45 -9.58 5.11
CA ASP A 38 31.37 -9.11 4.06
C ASP A 38 30.77 -9.48 2.69
N VAL A 39 30.08 -8.54 2.05
CA VAL A 39 29.56 -8.72 0.69
C VAL A 39 30.63 -8.26 -0.31
N ASP A 40 31.34 -9.22 -0.90
CA ASP A 40 32.29 -8.97 -1.98
C ASP A 40 31.51 -8.72 -3.29
N PHE A 41 31.55 -7.48 -3.79
CA PHE A 41 30.91 -7.10 -5.04
C PHE A 41 31.85 -7.38 -6.22
N GLN A 42 32.04 -8.66 -6.55
CA GLN A 42 32.66 -9.05 -7.81
C GLN A 42 31.71 -9.90 -8.66
N GLU A 43 31.50 -9.39 -9.88
CA GLU A 43 30.90 -10.00 -11.06
C GLU A 43 29.37 -10.09 -11.16
N ALA A 44 28.89 -9.59 -12.31
CA ALA A 44 27.52 -9.46 -12.80
C ALA A 44 26.50 -10.48 -12.24
N GLY A 45 25.47 -9.96 -11.55
CA GLY A 45 24.39 -10.74 -10.97
C GLY A 45 23.50 -11.42 -12.00
N GLU A 46 23.77 -12.70 -12.27
CA GLU A 46 22.81 -13.61 -12.89
C GLU A 46 21.82 -14.08 -11.81
N VAL A 47 20.57 -13.60 -11.88
CA VAL A 47 19.51 -14.05 -10.96
C VAL A 47 18.96 -15.39 -11.46
N ILE A 48 19.47 -16.48 -10.89
CA ILE A 48 18.95 -17.83 -11.15
C ILE A 48 17.61 -18.00 -10.42
N LEU A 49 16.49 -17.85 -11.15
CA LEU A 49 15.16 -18.16 -10.64
C LEU A 49 14.94 -19.69 -10.64
N GLN A 50 15.26 -20.35 -9.53
CA GLN A 50 14.93 -21.77 -9.36
C GLN A 50 13.40 -21.99 -9.30
N ARG A 51 12.92 -22.96 -10.09
CA ARG A 51 11.50 -23.35 -10.18
C ARG A 51 11.05 -23.98 -8.85
N ARG A 52 10.06 -23.36 -8.20
CA ARG A 52 9.59 -23.65 -6.82
C ARG A 52 9.05 -25.08 -6.67
N GLY A 53 9.61 -25.85 -5.74
CA GLY A 53 8.95 -27.00 -5.11
C GLY A 53 8.15 -26.59 -3.88
N ALA A 54 7.30 -27.48 -3.37
CA ALA A 54 6.71 -27.32 -2.03
C ALA A 54 7.84 -27.30 -0.97
N PRO A 55 7.67 -26.59 0.15
CA PRO A 55 8.64 -26.64 1.25
C PRO A 55 8.88 -28.10 1.65
N PRO A 56 10.14 -28.54 1.83
CA PRO A 56 10.44 -29.89 2.28
C PRO A 56 9.69 -30.20 3.59
N SER A 57 9.02 -31.35 3.65
CA SER A 57 8.24 -31.78 4.83
C SER A 57 9.09 -32.01 6.08
N ASP A 58 10.41 -32.16 5.89
CA ASP A 58 11.33 -32.69 6.88
C ASP A 58 12.36 -31.63 7.34
N LEU A 59 11.94 -30.37 7.47
CA LEU A 59 12.82 -29.32 7.98
C LEU A 59 12.90 -29.35 9.51
N PRO A 60 14.10 -29.33 10.11
CA PRO A 60 14.25 -29.26 11.55
C PRO A 60 13.67 -27.94 12.11
N PRO A 61 13.14 -27.94 13.35
CA PRO A 61 12.63 -26.74 13.99
C PRO A 61 13.69 -25.63 14.00
N GLY A 62 13.36 -24.46 13.46
CA GLY A 62 14.27 -23.30 13.41
C GLY A 62 15.25 -23.27 12.23
N ALA A 63 15.12 -24.14 11.23
CA ALA A 63 15.88 -24.01 10.00
C ALA A 63 15.56 -22.66 9.32
N PRO A 64 16.55 -21.82 8.96
CA PRO A 64 16.31 -20.59 8.21
C PRO A 64 15.79 -20.98 6.84
N THR A 65 14.48 -20.92 6.65
CA THR A 65 13.86 -21.13 5.35
C THR A 65 13.73 -19.78 4.65
N ILE A 66 13.86 -19.80 3.33
CA ILE A 66 13.44 -18.68 2.45
C ILE A 66 11.92 -18.37 2.57
N TYR A 67 11.16 -19.19 3.30
CA TYR A 67 9.74 -18.98 3.60
C TYR A 67 9.50 -18.32 4.97
N GLY A 68 10.57 -18.05 5.74
CA GLY A 68 10.47 -17.62 7.14
C GLY A 68 10.02 -18.75 8.07
N ASP A 69 10.18 -18.54 9.37
CA ASP A 69 9.58 -19.42 10.38
C ASP A 69 8.06 -19.08 10.47
N PRO A 70 7.13 -20.03 10.23
CA PRO A 70 5.70 -19.78 10.38
C PRO A 70 5.28 -19.39 11.80
N SER A 71 6.12 -19.67 12.79
CA SER A 71 5.97 -19.28 14.19
C SER A 71 6.68 -17.97 14.54
N ALA A 72 7.35 -17.33 13.57
CA ALA A 72 7.96 -16.02 13.74
C ALA A 72 6.91 -14.97 14.13
N PRO A 73 7.30 -13.98 14.94
CA PRO A 73 6.41 -12.87 15.28
C PRO A 73 5.95 -12.14 14.01
N THR A 74 4.68 -11.74 13.97
CA THR A 74 4.13 -10.97 12.85
C THR A 74 4.97 -9.73 12.60
N VAL A 75 5.59 -9.66 11.41
CA VAL A 75 6.32 -8.46 10.98
C VAL A 75 5.32 -7.31 10.84
N LYS A 76 5.50 -6.28 11.66
CA LYS A 76 4.70 -5.05 11.61
C LYS A 76 5.56 -3.96 11.02
N VAL A 77 4.98 -3.22 10.07
CA VAL A 77 5.54 -1.95 9.62
C VAL A 77 4.79 -0.87 10.37
N SER A 78 5.47 -0.20 11.28
CA SER A 78 4.96 0.98 12.00
C SER A 78 5.20 2.25 11.18
N LEU A 79 4.53 3.34 11.56
CA LEU A 79 4.85 4.65 11.00
C LEU A 79 6.32 5.01 11.26
N SER A 80 6.83 4.74 12.46
CA SER A 80 8.25 4.92 12.77
C SER A 80 9.17 4.12 11.84
N ASP A 81 8.80 2.92 11.42
CA ASP A 81 9.62 2.14 10.47
C ASP A 81 9.64 2.76 9.07
N CYS A 82 8.53 3.40 8.66
CA CYS A 82 8.43 4.19 7.44
C CYS A 82 9.26 5.48 7.51
N LEU A 83 9.22 6.15 8.67
CA LEU A 83 9.97 7.37 8.96
C LEU A 83 11.47 7.08 9.21
N ALA A 84 11.83 5.84 9.55
CA ALA A 84 13.18 5.47 9.94
C ALA A 84 14.16 5.50 8.77
N CYS A 85 13.70 5.24 7.54
CA CYS A 85 14.59 5.31 6.38
C CYS A 85 14.89 6.78 6.02
N SER A 86 16.09 7.22 6.36
CA SER A 86 16.81 8.25 5.60
C SER A 86 16.16 9.63 5.51
N GLY A 87 15.48 10.14 6.54
CA GLY A 87 14.84 11.46 6.44
C GLY A 87 13.90 11.59 5.24
N CYS A 88 13.38 10.46 4.73
CA CYS A 88 12.52 10.39 3.55
C CYS A 88 11.15 11.00 3.82
N VAL A 89 10.82 11.30 5.06
CA VAL A 89 9.55 11.90 5.46
C VAL A 89 9.85 13.08 6.38
N THR A 90 9.58 14.27 5.88
CA THR A 90 9.66 15.56 6.58
C THR A 90 8.50 15.70 7.56
N SER A 91 8.61 16.60 8.53
CA SER A 91 7.51 16.90 9.46
C SER A 91 6.21 17.27 8.73
N ALA A 92 6.30 17.92 7.56
CA ALA A 92 5.15 18.21 6.72
C ALA A 92 4.54 16.95 6.10
N GLU A 93 5.37 16.02 5.63
CA GLU A 93 4.92 14.73 5.09
C GLU A 93 4.28 13.85 6.20
N THR A 94 4.75 13.91 7.44
CA THR A 94 4.09 13.25 8.58
C THR A 94 2.66 13.77 8.80
N VAL A 95 2.44 15.07 8.70
CA VAL A 95 1.08 15.65 8.79
C VAL A 95 0.18 15.12 7.66
N LEU A 96 0.70 14.95 6.45
CA LEU A 96 -0.03 14.38 5.31
C LEU A 96 -0.39 12.89 5.52
N LEU A 97 0.50 12.14 6.19
CA LEU A 97 0.26 10.75 6.58
C LEU A 97 -0.83 10.64 7.64
N GLU A 98 -0.80 11.50 8.65
CA GLU A 98 -1.77 11.50 9.76
C GLU A 98 -3.15 12.02 9.34
N ALA A 99 -3.21 12.97 8.41
CA ALA A 99 -4.47 13.46 7.85
C ALA A 99 -5.27 12.36 7.15
N GLN A 100 -4.59 11.39 6.55
CA GLN A 100 -5.20 10.19 5.96
C GLN A 100 -5.37 9.11 7.03
N SER A 101 -6.50 9.13 7.74
CA SER A 101 -6.75 8.23 8.87
C SER A 101 -8.06 7.47 8.77
N ALA A 102 -8.20 6.45 9.63
CA ALA A 102 -9.46 5.75 9.84
C ALA A 102 -10.60 6.69 10.27
N ASP A 103 -10.29 7.77 11.00
CA ASP A 103 -11.29 8.73 11.45
C ASP A 103 -11.79 9.64 10.33
N GLU A 104 -10.90 10.11 9.45
CA GLU A 104 -11.29 10.84 8.24
C GLU A 104 -12.14 9.94 7.33
N PHE A 105 -11.74 8.68 7.14
CA PHE A 105 -12.52 7.70 6.40
C PHE A 105 -13.94 7.54 6.98
N ARG A 106 -14.07 7.32 8.30
CA ARG A 106 -15.37 7.22 8.98
C ARG A 106 -16.19 8.50 8.86
N ALA A 107 -15.56 9.68 8.95
CA ALA A 107 -16.23 10.97 8.78
C ALA A 107 -16.82 11.11 7.37
N ARG A 108 -16.07 10.70 6.34
CA ARG A 108 -16.53 10.72 4.95
C ARG A 108 -17.63 9.70 4.69
N VAL A 109 -17.54 8.52 5.27
CA VAL A 109 -18.62 7.53 5.22
C VAL A 109 -19.91 8.07 5.84
N ARG A 110 -19.84 8.72 7.02
CA ARG A 110 -21.01 9.38 7.64
C ARG A 110 -21.55 10.51 6.77
N ALA A 111 -20.68 11.34 6.19
CA ALA A 111 -21.08 12.41 5.29
C ALA A 111 -21.80 11.87 4.04
N ALA A 112 -21.33 10.74 3.48
CA ALA A 112 -21.97 10.09 2.34
C ALA A 112 -23.38 9.60 2.69
N ALA A 113 -23.54 8.97 3.86
CA ALA A 113 -24.85 8.53 4.35
C ALA A 113 -25.84 9.70 4.52
N MET A 114 -25.38 10.85 4.99
CA MET A 114 -26.20 12.06 5.13
C MET A 114 -26.42 12.82 3.82
N SER A 115 -25.70 12.47 2.74
CA SER A 115 -25.74 13.23 1.48
C SER A 115 -27.02 13.00 0.66
N GLY A 116 -27.79 11.95 0.96
CA GLY A 116 -28.94 11.53 0.16
C GLY A 116 -28.56 10.99 -1.22
N GLY A 117 -27.38 10.34 -1.33
CA GLY A 117 -26.86 9.77 -2.58
C GLY A 117 -26.05 10.75 -3.44
N ARG A 118 -25.85 11.99 -2.99
CA ARG A 118 -25.03 12.99 -3.69
C ARG A 118 -23.53 12.75 -3.55
N MET A 119 -23.11 11.93 -2.58
CA MET A 119 -21.73 11.54 -2.35
C MET A 119 -21.67 10.04 -2.06
N VAL A 120 -20.67 9.37 -2.59
CA VAL A 120 -20.46 7.93 -2.41
C VAL A 120 -19.03 7.65 -1.98
N VAL A 121 -18.85 6.59 -1.20
CA VAL A 121 -17.52 6.09 -0.83
C VAL A 121 -17.23 4.81 -1.62
N VAL A 122 -16.04 4.75 -2.22
CA VAL A 122 -15.51 3.57 -2.91
C VAL A 122 -14.22 3.16 -2.21
N VAL A 123 -14.07 1.87 -1.93
CA VAL A 123 -12.85 1.31 -1.32
C VAL A 123 -12.18 0.36 -2.30
N SER A 124 -10.87 0.53 -2.53
CA SER A 124 -10.07 -0.43 -3.30
C SER A 124 -9.03 -1.11 -2.41
N VAL A 125 -9.06 -2.44 -2.32
CA VAL A 125 -8.19 -3.22 -1.44
C VAL A 125 -7.03 -3.81 -2.24
N SER A 126 -5.80 -3.66 -1.73
CA SER A 126 -4.63 -4.28 -2.35
C SER A 126 -4.58 -5.80 -2.14
N PRO A 127 -4.05 -6.58 -3.11
CA PRO A 127 -3.83 -8.01 -2.95
C PRO A 127 -3.00 -8.36 -1.72
N GLN A 128 -2.02 -7.53 -1.38
CA GLN A 128 -1.13 -7.70 -0.23
C GLN A 128 -1.88 -7.53 1.09
N SER A 129 -2.70 -6.47 1.21
CA SER A 129 -3.54 -6.26 2.39
C SER A 129 -4.54 -7.39 2.58
N ARG A 130 -5.19 -7.82 1.48
CA ARG A 130 -6.11 -8.96 1.49
C ARG A 130 -5.40 -10.25 1.93
N ALA A 131 -4.23 -10.55 1.38
CA ALA A 131 -3.48 -11.75 1.71
C ALA A 131 -3.02 -11.75 3.18
N SER A 132 -2.55 -10.61 3.68
CA SER A 132 -2.14 -10.45 5.09
C SER A 132 -3.30 -10.70 6.05
N LEU A 133 -4.46 -10.07 5.79
CA LEU A 133 -5.66 -10.26 6.61
C LEU A 133 -6.23 -11.69 6.49
N ALA A 134 -6.22 -12.28 5.29
CA ALA A 134 -6.63 -13.66 5.08
C ALA A 134 -5.79 -14.63 5.93
N ARG A 135 -4.46 -14.45 5.90
CA ARG A 135 -3.54 -15.29 6.67
C ARG A 135 -3.78 -15.16 8.17
N ALA A 136 -3.95 -13.94 8.67
CA ALA A 136 -4.21 -13.67 10.09
C ALA A 136 -5.57 -14.23 10.55
N ALA A 137 -6.58 -14.23 9.67
CA ALA A 137 -7.91 -14.76 9.94
C ALA A 137 -8.06 -16.28 9.72
N GLY A 138 -7.03 -16.95 9.18
CA GLY A 138 -7.13 -18.36 8.80
C GLY A 138 -8.10 -18.61 7.63
N LEU A 139 -8.26 -17.63 6.74
CA LEU A 139 -9.18 -17.68 5.60
C LEU A 139 -8.42 -17.88 4.28
N ASP A 140 -9.12 -18.41 3.27
CA ASP A 140 -8.64 -18.30 1.90
C ASP A 140 -8.81 -16.86 1.35
N ALA A 141 -8.17 -16.56 0.23
CA ALA A 141 -8.17 -15.22 -0.35
C ALA A 141 -9.56 -14.75 -0.81
N LEU A 142 -10.43 -15.66 -1.25
CA LEU A 142 -11.76 -15.34 -1.76
C LEU A 142 -12.73 -15.06 -0.61
N ASP A 143 -12.70 -15.88 0.44
CA ASP A 143 -13.52 -15.67 1.64
C ASP A 143 -13.09 -14.39 2.36
N ALA A 144 -11.78 -14.13 2.47
CA ALA A 144 -11.28 -12.84 2.96
C ALA A 144 -11.79 -11.65 2.13
N ALA A 145 -11.81 -11.75 0.80
CA ALA A 145 -12.37 -10.71 -0.06
C ALA A 145 -13.85 -10.46 0.22
N LYS A 146 -14.65 -11.54 0.35
CA LYS A 146 -16.10 -11.44 0.62
C LYS A 146 -16.37 -10.83 1.99
N ARG A 147 -15.59 -11.20 3.00
CA ARG A 147 -15.74 -10.66 4.36
C ARG A 147 -15.27 -9.23 4.49
N LEU A 148 -14.18 -8.85 3.82
CA LEU A 148 -13.77 -7.44 3.70
C LEU A 148 -14.85 -6.62 2.99
N THR A 149 -15.44 -7.18 1.93
CA THR A 149 -16.58 -6.55 1.26
C THR A 149 -17.74 -6.38 2.23
N GLY A 150 -18.11 -7.42 2.97
CA GLY A 150 -19.14 -7.36 4.00
C GLY A 150 -18.88 -6.28 5.04
N PHE A 151 -17.66 -6.23 5.58
CA PHE A 151 -17.23 -5.21 6.55
C PHE A 151 -17.41 -3.78 6.03
N PHE A 152 -16.91 -3.47 4.84
CA PHE A 152 -17.04 -2.12 4.30
C PHE A 152 -18.50 -1.80 3.91
N LYS A 153 -19.27 -2.79 3.46
CA LYS A 153 -20.69 -2.61 3.15
C LYS A 153 -21.52 -2.28 4.40
N THR A 154 -21.24 -2.89 5.56
CA THR A 154 -21.94 -2.53 6.81
C THR A 154 -21.66 -1.09 7.25
N MET A 155 -20.51 -0.53 6.85
CA MET A 155 -20.21 0.88 7.09
C MET A 155 -20.95 1.83 6.13
N GLY A 156 -21.49 1.34 5.01
CA GLY A 156 -22.16 2.17 3.99
C GLY A 156 -21.29 2.50 2.77
N VAL A 157 -20.20 1.76 2.55
CA VAL A 157 -19.39 1.88 1.31
C VAL A 157 -20.18 1.39 0.10
N ALA A 158 -20.19 2.18 -0.98
CA ALA A 158 -20.98 1.88 -2.17
C ALA A 158 -20.38 0.74 -3.01
N ARG A 159 -19.05 0.71 -3.15
CA ARG A 159 -18.29 -0.32 -3.89
C ARG A 159 -17.00 -0.69 -3.18
N VAL A 160 -16.70 -1.98 -3.13
CA VAL A 160 -15.45 -2.56 -2.63
C VAL A 160 -14.78 -3.31 -3.77
N LEU A 161 -13.63 -2.80 -4.21
CA LEU A 161 -12.91 -3.27 -5.39
C LEU A 161 -11.54 -3.85 -4.97
N ASP A 162 -10.90 -4.55 -5.90
CA ASP A 162 -9.56 -5.11 -5.71
C ASP A 162 -8.60 -4.51 -6.75
N THR A 163 -7.39 -4.16 -6.34
CA THR A 163 -6.40 -3.53 -7.23
C THR A 163 -5.64 -4.53 -8.12
N THR A 164 -6.01 -5.81 -8.15
CA THR A 164 -5.40 -6.80 -9.05
C THR A 164 -5.49 -6.37 -10.51
N ALA A 165 -6.66 -5.91 -10.96
CA ALA A 165 -6.84 -5.48 -12.35
C ALA A 165 -5.99 -4.24 -12.69
N SER A 166 -5.88 -3.27 -11.76
CA SER A 166 -5.01 -2.11 -11.97
C SER A 166 -3.53 -2.47 -11.91
N ARG A 167 -3.16 -3.51 -11.15
CA ARG A 167 -1.81 -4.08 -11.15
C ARG A 167 -1.45 -4.70 -12.49
N ASP A 168 -2.36 -5.45 -13.09
CA ASP A 168 -2.13 -6.06 -14.41
C ASP A 168 -2.02 -4.98 -15.49
N LEU A 169 -2.84 -3.93 -15.42
CA LEU A 169 -2.71 -2.77 -16.32
C LEU A 169 -1.37 -2.06 -16.16
N SER A 170 -0.95 -1.72 -14.93
CA SER A 170 0.37 -1.14 -14.68
C SER A 170 1.50 -2.04 -15.24
N LEU A 171 1.39 -3.36 -15.10
CA LEU A 171 2.40 -4.28 -15.63
C LEU A 171 2.46 -4.24 -17.16
N LEU A 172 1.31 -4.29 -17.84
CA LEU A 172 1.24 -4.22 -19.30
C LEU A 172 1.83 -2.91 -19.82
N GLU A 173 1.49 -1.78 -19.20
CA GLU A 173 2.06 -0.47 -19.56
C GLU A 173 3.57 -0.42 -19.29
N SER A 174 4.06 -0.98 -18.19
CA SER A 174 5.50 -1.06 -17.91
C SER A 174 6.24 -1.94 -18.92
N CYS A 175 5.63 -3.03 -19.38
CA CYS A 175 6.18 -3.87 -20.44
C CYS A 175 6.28 -3.10 -21.76
N GLU A 176 5.22 -2.39 -22.15
CA GLU A 176 5.22 -1.61 -23.39
C GLU A 176 6.25 -0.47 -23.33
N GLU A 177 6.33 0.24 -22.20
CA GLU A 177 7.34 1.27 -21.98
C GLU A 177 8.76 0.70 -22.10
N PHE A 178 9.04 -0.43 -21.44
CA PHE A 178 10.35 -1.06 -21.54
C PHE A 178 10.70 -1.45 -22.97
N VAL A 179 9.76 -2.08 -23.69
CA VAL A 179 9.96 -2.49 -25.09
C VAL A 179 10.22 -1.28 -25.98
N SER A 180 9.46 -0.20 -25.80
CA SER A 180 9.64 1.06 -26.54
C SER A 180 11.03 1.67 -26.28
N ARG A 181 11.39 1.90 -25.01
CA ARG A 181 12.69 2.47 -24.62
C ARG A 181 13.84 1.58 -25.10
N TYR A 182 13.71 0.26 -25.02
CA TYR A 182 14.73 -0.68 -25.49
C TYR A 182 14.95 -0.60 -27.00
N ARG A 183 13.87 -0.54 -27.79
CA ARG A 183 13.95 -0.38 -29.25
C ARG A 183 14.58 0.96 -29.61
N ASN A 184 14.20 2.04 -28.94
CA ASN A 184 14.75 3.38 -29.15
C ASN A 184 16.25 3.43 -28.84
N ALA A 185 16.68 2.87 -27.71
CA ALA A 185 18.08 2.80 -27.31
C ALA A 185 18.91 1.97 -28.30
N LYS A 186 18.39 0.83 -28.77
CA LYS A 186 19.06 0.01 -29.79
C LYS A 186 19.18 0.74 -31.12
N HIS A 187 18.12 1.44 -31.54
CA HIS A 187 18.14 2.24 -32.77
C HIS A 187 19.20 3.35 -32.67
N ALA A 188 19.17 4.13 -31.59
CA ALA A 188 20.14 5.19 -31.30
C ALA A 188 21.61 4.69 -31.35
N ALA A 189 21.86 3.51 -30.78
CA ALA A 189 23.19 2.89 -30.81
C ALA A 189 23.64 2.47 -32.23
N VAL A 190 22.70 2.04 -33.09
CA VAL A 190 23.01 1.67 -34.48
C VAL A 190 23.21 2.90 -35.36
N THR A 191 22.41 3.95 -35.16
CA THR A 191 22.44 5.15 -36.01
C THR A 191 23.39 6.24 -35.53
N ASN A 192 24.08 6.04 -34.40
CA ASN A 192 24.90 7.07 -33.74
C ASN A 192 24.13 8.39 -33.53
N THR A 193 22.84 8.30 -33.24
CA THR A 193 21.98 9.45 -32.94
C THR A 193 21.56 9.41 -31.47
N PRO A 194 21.37 10.57 -30.82
CA PRO A 194 20.85 10.58 -29.45
C PRO A 194 19.43 9.96 -29.38
N PRO A 195 19.04 9.42 -28.23
CA PRO A 195 17.68 8.93 -28.01
C PRO A 195 16.64 10.03 -28.24
N PRO A 196 15.42 9.68 -28.67
CA PRO A 196 14.37 10.65 -29.01
C PRO A 196 13.89 11.46 -27.80
N SER A 197 13.93 10.87 -26.59
CA SER A 197 13.62 11.53 -25.33
C SER A 197 14.71 11.28 -24.28
N PRO A 198 14.96 12.23 -23.35
CA PRO A 198 15.76 11.98 -22.15
C PRO A 198 15.24 10.82 -21.30
N ALA A 199 13.96 10.46 -21.44
CA ALA A 199 13.35 9.30 -20.78
C ALA A 199 13.65 7.98 -21.50
N ASP A 200 14.15 7.96 -22.74
CA ASP A 200 14.48 6.72 -23.47
C ASP A 200 15.82 6.08 -23.01
N VAL A 201 16.25 6.37 -21.78
CA VAL A 201 17.48 5.83 -21.19
C VAL A 201 17.26 4.46 -20.55
N LEU A 202 18.29 3.61 -20.62
CA LEU A 202 18.34 2.29 -19.99
C LEU A 202 19.39 2.26 -18.88
N PRO A 203 19.17 1.50 -17.79
CA PRO A 203 18.04 0.61 -17.54
C PRO A 203 16.73 1.36 -17.22
N VAL A 204 15.59 0.68 -17.35
CA VAL A 204 14.30 1.18 -16.84
C VAL A 204 14.11 0.69 -15.41
N LEU A 205 13.90 1.62 -14.48
CA LEU A 205 13.70 1.38 -13.06
C LEU A 205 12.22 1.48 -12.72
N THR A 206 11.69 0.56 -11.92
CA THR A 206 10.27 0.53 -11.56
C THR A 206 9.87 1.77 -10.74
N SER A 207 8.63 2.23 -10.93
CA SER A 207 8.06 3.41 -10.23
C SER A 207 6.94 3.06 -9.24
N ALA A 208 6.51 1.79 -9.18
CA ALA A 208 5.31 1.39 -8.43
C ALA A 208 5.45 1.49 -6.89
N CYS A 209 6.69 1.51 -6.38
CA CYS A 209 7.01 1.64 -4.96
C CYS A 209 7.30 3.11 -4.61
N PRO A 210 6.42 3.79 -3.86
CA PRO A 210 6.61 5.20 -3.53
C PRO A 210 7.84 5.45 -2.64
N GLY A 211 8.18 4.57 -1.70
CA GLY A 211 9.41 4.71 -0.90
C GLY A 211 10.67 4.72 -1.75
N TRP A 212 10.74 3.87 -2.79
CA TRP A 212 11.84 3.89 -3.77
C TRP A 212 11.85 5.20 -4.58
N VAL A 213 10.70 5.66 -5.05
CA VAL A 213 10.61 6.92 -5.82
C VAL A 213 11.06 8.11 -4.97
N CYS A 214 10.59 8.21 -3.73
CA CYS A 214 11.01 9.24 -2.79
C CYS A 214 12.51 9.18 -2.51
N TYR A 215 13.08 7.99 -2.31
CA TYR A 215 14.52 7.81 -2.15
C TYR A 215 15.29 8.26 -3.40
N ALA A 216 14.85 7.88 -4.60
CA ALA A 216 15.49 8.27 -5.85
C ALA A 216 15.45 9.80 -6.06
N GLU A 217 14.30 10.44 -5.80
CA GLU A 217 14.11 11.89 -5.89
C GLU A 217 15.01 12.65 -4.89
N LYS A 218 15.07 12.20 -3.64
CA LYS A 218 15.78 12.91 -2.56
C LYS A 218 17.29 12.68 -2.57
N THR A 219 17.75 11.47 -2.91
CA THR A 219 19.16 11.10 -2.80
C THR A 219 19.92 11.22 -4.12
N HIS A 220 19.29 10.84 -5.24
CA HIS A 220 20.01 10.69 -6.51
C HIS A 220 19.65 11.74 -7.56
N GLY A 221 18.51 12.41 -7.40
CA GLY A 221 18.07 13.50 -8.27
C GLY A 221 18.05 13.14 -9.75
N GLY A 222 18.36 14.11 -10.61
CA GLY A 222 18.23 13.96 -12.08
C GLY A 222 19.05 12.82 -12.70
N ALA A 223 20.09 12.31 -12.02
CA ALA A 223 20.90 11.21 -12.51
C ALA A 223 20.13 9.88 -12.61
N VAL A 224 19.16 9.65 -11.72
CA VAL A 224 18.36 8.41 -11.67
C VAL A 224 16.94 8.63 -12.18
N LEU A 225 16.38 9.84 -12.06
CA LEU A 225 14.97 10.09 -12.38
C LEU A 225 14.59 9.81 -13.85
N ASN A 226 15.50 10.01 -14.80
CA ASN A 226 15.24 9.66 -16.21
C ASN A 226 15.08 8.15 -16.44
N HIS A 227 15.69 7.33 -15.57
CA HIS A 227 15.57 5.88 -15.63
C HIS A 227 14.25 5.39 -15.01
N VAL A 228 13.57 6.19 -14.20
CA VAL A 228 12.31 5.79 -13.58
C VAL A 228 11.19 5.68 -14.63
N SER A 229 10.43 4.58 -14.55
CA SER A 229 9.25 4.32 -15.37
C SER A 229 8.23 5.45 -15.19
N ALA A 230 7.65 5.92 -16.29
CA ALA A 230 6.58 6.92 -16.27
C ALA A 230 5.21 6.29 -15.95
N VAL A 231 5.14 4.96 -15.86
CA VAL A 231 3.90 4.24 -15.58
C VAL A 231 3.47 4.46 -14.14
N LYS A 232 2.19 4.75 -13.96
CA LYS A 232 1.58 4.95 -12.63
C LYS A 232 1.56 3.65 -11.84
N SER A 233 1.66 3.77 -10.51
CA SER A 233 1.52 2.60 -9.64
C SER A 233 0.08 2.02 -9.70
N PRO A 234 -0.12 0.75 -9.32
CA PRO A 234 -1.44 0.14 -9.32
C PRO A 234 -2.50 0.88 -8.49
N GLN A 235 -2.08 1.61 -7.44
CA GLN A 235 -2.96 2.46 -6.64
C GLN A 235 -3.53 3.60 -7.48
N GLN A 236 -2.66 4.30 -8.19
CA GLN A 236 -3.01 5.48 -8.97
C GLN A 236 -3.75 5.13 -10.26
N VAL A 237 -3.36 4.01 -10.91
CA VAL A 237 -4.16 3.43 -11.99
C VAL A 237 -5.57 3.07 -11.51
N MET A 238 -5.72 2.51 -10.31
CA MET A 238 -7.05 2.25 -9.75
C MET A 238 -7.84 3.54 -9.50
N GLY A 239 -7.19 4.58 -8.99
CA GLY A 239 -7.80 5.90 -8.81
C GLY A 239 -8.35 6.48 -10.12
N CYS A 240 -7.59 6.37 -11.21
CA CYS A 240 -8.05 6.74 -12.54
C CYS A 240 -9.31 5.95 -12.96
N ILE A 241 -9.33 4.64 -12.74
CA ILE A 241 -10.46 3.76 -13.07
C ILE A 241 -11.69 4.16 -12.23
N VAL A 242 -11.51 4.37 -10.93
CA VAL A 242 -12.62 4.70 -10.02
C VAL A 242 -13.25 6.03 -10.40
N LYS A 243 -12.44 7.07 -10.58
CA LYS A 243 -12.93 8.44 -10.79
C LYS A 243 -13.51 8.66 -12.18
N ARG A 244 -13.08 7.87 -13.19
CA ARG A 244 -13.64 7.95 -14.55
C ARG A 244 -14.77 6.95 -14.78
N LYS A 245 -14.48 5.66 -14.59
CA LYS A 245 -15.41 4.58 -14.96
C LYS A 245 -16.41 4.29 -13.85
N ILE A 246 -15.95 4.08 -12.62
CA ILE A 246 -16.85 3.68 -11.52
C ILE A 246 -17.77 4.84 -11.10
N ALA A 247 -17.28 6.07 -11.12
CA ALA A 247 -18.11 7.26 -10.89
C ALA A 247 -19.27 7.33 -11.89
N ALA A 248 -18.99 7.13 -13.19
CA ALA A 248 -19.99 7.09 -14.24
C ALA A 248 -20.99 5.93 -14.07
N GLU A 249 -20.52 4.74 -13.73
CA GLU A 249 -21.38 3.56 -13.45
C GLU A 249 -22.30 3.78 -12.22
N LEU A 250 -21.85 4.57 -11.24
CA LEU A 250 -22.63 4.95 -10.06
C LEU A 250 -23.55 6.15 -10.31
N GLY A 251 -23.50 6.78 -11.48
CA GLY A 251 -24.32 7.94 -11.83
C GLY A 251 -23.99 9.20 -11.03
N VAL A 252 -22.76 9.34 -10.54
CA VAL A 252 -22.29 10.49 -9.76
C VAL A 252 -21.06 11.14 -10.43
N PRO A 253 -20.85 12.46 -10.28
CA PRO A 253 -19.63 13.09 -10.79
C PRO A 253 -18.39 12.58 -10.04
N ALA A 254 -17.22 12.63 -10.68
CA ALA A 254 -15.95 12.19 -10.07
C ALA A 254 -15.64 12.90 -8.73
N SER A 255 -16.01 14.18 -8.62
CA SER A 255 -15.88 14.99 -7.41
C SER A 255 -16.79 14.55 -6.25
N ALA A 256 -17.85 13.79 -6.53
CA ALA A 256 -18.75 13.21 -5.53
C ALA A 256 -18.31 11.81 -5.07
N VAL A 257 -17.26 11.24 -5.67
CA VAL A 257 -16.70 9.95 -5.23
C VAL A 257 -15.56 10.22 -4.26
N PHE A 258 -15.70 9.77 -3.02
CA PHE A 258 -14.57 9.63 -2.10
C PHE A 258 -13.96 8.24 -2.25
N HIS A 259 -12.78 8.17 -2.85
CA HIS A 259 -12.03 6.95 -3.11
C HIS A 259 -10.98 6.73 -2.03
N ALA A 260 -11.19 5.70 -1.20
CA ALA A 260 -10.21 5.21 -0.25
C ALA A 260 -9.51 3.96 -0.77
N THR A 261 -8.23 3.76 -0.45
CA THR A 261 -7.54 2.51 -0.74
C THR A 261 -7.01 1.84 0.51
N VAL A 262 -6.91 0.51 0.51
CA VAL A 262 -6.32 -0.27 1.61
C VAL A 262 -4.98 -0.84 1.15
N MET A 263 -3.90 -0.37 1.78
CA MET A 263 -2.53 -0.62 1.34
C MET A 263 -1.66 -1.23 2.44
N PRO A 264 -0.60 -1.96 2.08
CA PRO A 264 0.30 -2.60 3.05
C PRO A 264 1.43 -1.68 3.53
N CYS A 265 1.45 -0.40 3.11
CA CYS A 265 2.58 0.49 3.30
C CYS A 265 2.10 1.93 3.54
N PHE A 266 2.80 2.68 4.40
CA PHE A 266 2.51 4.10 4.67
C PHE A 266 2.93 5.02 3.53
N ASP A 267 3.98 4.70 2.77
CA ASP A 267 4.40 5.52 1.62
C ASP A 267 3.29 5.66 0.55
N LYS A 268 2.32 4.75 0.54
CA LYS A 268 1.14 4.87 -0.32
C LYS A 268 0.25 6.06 0.04
N LYS A 269 0.21 6.47 1.31
CA LYS A 269 -0.41 7.73 1.75
C LYS A 269 0.35 8.93 1.18
N LEU A 270 1.68 8.92 1.18
CA LEU A 270 2.50 9.99 0.56
C LEU A 270 2.25 10.09 -0.95
N GLU A 271 2.24 8.93 -1.62
CA GLU A 271 1.90 8.87 -3.04
C GLU A 271 0.52 9.46 -3.30
N ALA A 272 -0.47 9.12 -2.48
CA ALA A 272 -1.83 9.66 -2.57
C ALA A 272 -1.95 11.13 -2.16
N SER A 273 -0.89 11.78 -1.66
CA SER A 273 -0.87 13.22 -1.38
C SER A 273 -0.18 14.05 -2.46
N ARG A 274 0.56 13.44 -3.41
CA ARG A 274 1.26 14.19 -4.46
C ARG A 274 0.28 14.98 -5.34
N GLU A 275 0.64 16.21 -5.67
CA GLU A 275 -0.15 17.09 -6.55
C GLU A 275 -0.21 16.56 -7.99
N ASP A 276 0.79 15.78 -8.41
CA ASP A 276 0.86 15.13 -9.73
C ASP A 276 -0.33 14.20 -10.04
N PHE A 277 -1.10 13.80 -9.01
CA PHE A 277 -2.28 12.94 -9.13
C PHE A 277 -3.60 13.69 -8.92
N ALA A 278 -3.57 15.02 -9.06
CA ALA A 278 -4.77 15.82 -9.31
C ALA A 278 -5.31 15.51 -10.72
N MET A 279 -6.63 15.53 -10.86
CA MET A 279 -7.34 15.29 -12.11
C MET A 279 -8.18 16.50 -12.46
N ASP A 280 -7.48 17.58 -12.84
CA ASP A 280 -8.09 18.87 -13.19
C ASP A 280 -9.09 18.75 -14.35
N ASP A 281 -8.91 17.75 -15.23
CA ASP A 281 -9.84 17.42 -16.31
C ASP A 281 -11.20 16.91 -15.81
N LEU A 282 -11.29 16.45 -14.56
CA LEU A 282 -12.51 15.93 -13.93
C LEU A 282 -13.14 16.90 -12.91
N GLY A 283 -12.55 18.08 -12.71
CA GLY A 283 -13.07 19.14 -11.86
C GLY A 283 -12.10 19.57 -10.74
N GLU A 284 -12.46 20.65 -10.05
CA GLU A 284 -11.64 21.19 -8.96
C GLU A 284 -11.51 20.21 -7.80
N ASN A 285 -10.30 20.09 -7.25
CA ASN A 285 -9.98 19.24 -6.10
C ASN A 285 -10.29 17.75 -6.30
N VAL A 286 -10.40 17.28 -7.55
CA VAL A 286 -10.52 15.85 -7.83
C VAL A 286 -9.14 15.22 -7.84
N ARG A 287 -8.95 14.21 -7.00
CA ARG A 287 -7.72 13.40 -6.95
C ARG A 287 -8.01 11.95 -7.31
N GLU A 288 -6.97 11.23 -7.75
CA GLU A 288 -7.06 9.80 -8.03
C GLU A 288 -7.41 8.98 -6.78
N VAL A 289 -6.76 9.30 -5.65
CA VAL A 289 -7.00 8.68 -4.34
C VAL A 289 -7.16 9.80 -3.31
N ASP A 290 -8.24 9.75 -2.53
CA ASP A 290 -8.56 10.77 -1.52
C ASP A 290 -8.04 10.39 -0.13
N CYS A 291 -7.94 9.09 0.16
CA CYS A 291 -7.41 8.59 1.43
C CYS A 291 -6.81 7.20 1.26
N VAL A 292 -5.72 6.91 1.99
CA VAL A 292 -5.17 5.57 2.09
C VAL A 292 -5.26 5.11 3.53
N LEU A 293 -5.83 3.92 3.72
CA LEU A 293 -5.85 3.18 4.96
C LEU A 293 -4.77 2.10 4.91
N THR A 294 -4.03 1.94 5.98
CA THR A 294 -3.14 0.80 6.13
C THR A 294 -3.92 -0.46 6.45
N THR A 295 -3.29 -1.60 6.20
CA THR A 295 -3.82 -2.91 6.57
C THR A 295 -4.07 -2.99 8.10
N GLY A 296 -3.18 -2.39 8.89
CA GLY A 296 -3.31 -2.30 10.34
C GLY A 296 -4.51 -1.45 10.78
N GLU A 297 -4.68 -0.27 10.19
CA GLU A 297 -5.85 0.59 10.47
C GLU A 297 -7.16 -0.15 10.19
N VAL A 298 -7.28 -0.84 9.05
CA VAL A 298 -8.47 -1.65 8.75
C VAL A 298 -8.67 -2.77 9.77
N ALA A 299 -7.60 -3.45 10.18
CA ALA A 299 -7.68 -4.48 11.20
C ALA A 299 -8.18 -3.90 12.54
N GLU A 300 -7.66 -2.76 12.98
CA GLU A 300 -8.15 -2.06 14.18
C GLU A 300 -9.63 -1.67 14.05
N MET A 301 -10.07 -1.20 12.88
CA MET A 301 -11.50 -0.92 12.66
C MET A 301 -12.37 -2.18 12.79
N ILE A 302 -11.91 -3.33 12.30
CA ILE A 302 -12.59 -4.62 12.45
C ILE A 302 -12.63 -5.03 13.93
N ALA A 303 -11.53 -4.87 14.67
CA ALA A 303 -11.48 -5.17 16.10
C ALA A 303 -12.54 -4.37 16.89
N VAL A 304 -12.62 -3.07 16.62
CA VAL A 304 -13.60 -2.18 17.26
C VAL A 304 -15.02 -2.60 16.90
N ALA A 305 -15.29 -2.91 15.62
CA ALA A 305 -16.62 -3.37 15.18
C ALA A 305 -17.00 -4.73 15.79
N ALA A 306 -16.03 -5.58 16.10
CA ALA A 306 -16.22 -6.85 16.79
C ALA A 306 -16.32 -6.73 18.32
N GLY A 307 -16.27 -5.50 18.88
CA GLY A 307 -16.33 -5.27 20.32
C GLY A 307 -15.04 -5.60 21.07
N LEU A 308 -13.92 -5.78 20.38
CA LEU A 308 -12.62 -6.16 20.95
C LEU A 308 -11.78 -4.97 21.44
N GLY A 309 -12.35 -3.75 21.41
CA GLY A 309 -11.68 -2.49 21.71
C GLY A 309 -12.13 -1.76 22.99
N ALA A 310 -13.03 -2.33 23.79
CA ALA A 310 -13.49 -1.68 25.04
C ALA A 310 -12.79 -2.28 26.28
N PRO A 311 -12.32 -1.45 27.24
CA PRO A 311 -11.97 -1.95 28.56
C PRO A 311 -13.24 -2.50 29.23
N SER A 312 -13.12 -3.66 29.87
CA SER A 312 -14.20 -4.26 30.65
C SER A 312 -14.69 -3.28 31.72
N SER A 313 -15.91 -2.76 31.58
CA SER A 313 -16.59 -2.05 32.66
C SER A 313 -17.03 -3.06 33.72
N GLY A 314 -16.13 -3.36 34.66
CA GLY A 314 -16.45 -4.06 35.91
C GLY A 314 -16.86 -3.04 36.97
N GLY A 315 -18.14 -3.01 37.33
CA GLY A 315 -18.63 -2.25 38.47
C GLY A 315 -18.06 -2.79 39.79
N GLY A 316 -17.67 -1.88 40.67
CA GLY A 316 -17.19 -2.19 42.02
C GLY A 316 -16.73 -0.93 42.73
N ASP A 317 -17.61 -0.37 43.56
CA ASP A 317 -17.28 0.67 44.53
C ASP A 317 -16.15 0.18 45.47
N GLY A 318 -15.09 0.97 45.65
CA GLY A 318 -14.08 0.65 46.65
C GLY A 318 -12.72 1.32 46.43
N ALA A 319 -12.28 2.07 47.42
CA ALA A 319 -11.09 2.91 47.41
C ALA A 319 -9.75 2.14 47.28
N GLY A 320 -8.78 2.78 46.61
CA GLY A 320 -7.36 2.69 46.97
C GLY A 320 -6.58 1.45 46.51
N ALA A 321 -6.34 1.33 45.20
CA ALA A 321 -5.12 0.74 44.64
C ALA A 321 -4.99 1.18 43.18
N THR A 322 -3.91 1.86 42.81
CA THR A 322 -3.53 2.10 41.41
C THR A 322 -3.15 0.76 40.78
N LEU A 323 -4.16 0.08 40.22
CA LEU A 323 -4.01 -1.03 39.30
C LEU A 323 -3.73 -0.45 37.91
N ASP A 324 -2.63 -0.91 37.31
CA ASP A 324 -2.29 -0.73 35.90
C ASP A 324 -3.42 -1.32 35.02
N SER A 325 -4.40 -0.48 34.68
CA SER A 325 -5.47 -0.82 33.76
C SER A 325 -4.93 -0.72 32.33
N GLY A 326 -4.43 -1.84 31.81
CA GLY A 326 -3.73 -1.93 30.54
C GLY A 326 -4.54 -1.42 29.34
N GLU A 327 -4.08 -0.32 28.74
CA GLU A 327 -4.40 0.00 27.35
C GLU A 327 -3.80 -1.10 26.46
N LEU A 328 -4.66 -1.77 25.70
CA LEU A 328 -4.22 -2.63 24.60
C LEU A 328 -3.39 -1.80 23.63
N GLY A 329 -2.10 -2.10 23.50
CA GLY A 329 -1.26 -1.45 22.50
C GLY A 329 -1.86 -1.63 21.10
N LYS A 330 -1.84 -0.57 20.28
CA LYS A 330 -2.44 -0.56 18.91
C LYS A 330 -2.11 -1.82 18.10
N GLY A 331 -0.88 -2.32 18.23
CA GLY A 331 -0.44 -3.53 17.55
C GLY A 331 -1.14 -4.84 17.99
N GLU A 332 -1.58 -4.97 19.24
CA GLU A 332 -2.35 -6.13 19.70
C GLU A 332 -3.80 -6.05 19.23
N LEU A 333 -4.38 -4.84 19.25
CA LEU A 333 -5.72 -4.59 18.74
C LEU A 333 -5.82 -4.89 17.24
N ALA A 334 -4.84 -4.45 16.44
CA ALA A 334 -4.75 -4.79 15.02
C ALA A 334 -4.68 -6.30 14.78
N ALA A 335 -3.89 -7.05 15.57
CA ALA A 335 -3.80 -8.50 15.43
C ALA A 335 -5.14 -9.20 15.74
N LYS A 336 -5.80 -8.79 16.84
CA LYS A 336 -7.14 -9.28 17.20
C LYS A 336 -8.17 -8.97 16.12
N GLY A 337 -8.13 -7.78 15.55
CA GLY A 337 -9.02 -7.37 14.47
C GLY A 337 -8.79 -8.12 13.16
N ALA A 338 -7.52 -8.35 12.80
CA ALA A 338 -7.18 -9.15 11.63
C ALA A 338 -7.72 -10.59 11.76
N ALA A 339 -7.60 -11.20 12.95
CA ALA A 339 -8.22 -12.50 13.24
C ALA A 339 -9.76 -12.43 13.22
N ALA A 340 -10.34 -11.37 13.77
CA ALA A 340 -11.79 -11.16 13.84
C ALA A 340 -12.45 -10.96 12.46
N LEU A 341 -11.68 -10.76 11.38
CA LEU A 341 -12.23 -10.78 10.03
C LEU A 341 -12.99 -12.09 9.74
N ALA A 342 -12.58 -13.22 10.32
CA ALA A 342 -13.29 -14.50 10.20
C ALA A 342 -14.72 -14.49 10.79
N LEU A 343 -15.04 -13.51 11.64
CA LEU A 343 -16.36 -13.35 12.25
C LEU A 343 -17.27 -12.41 11.42
N VAL A 344 -16.71 -11.67 10.47
CA VAL A 344 -17.49 -10.74 9.64
C VAL A 344 -18.33 -11.54 8.64
N ASN A 345 -19.61 -11.19 8.51
CA ASN A 345 -20.48 -11.79 7.51
C ASN A 345 -19.98 -11.50 6.09
N PRO A 346 -19.79 -12.51 5.23
CA PRO A 346 -19.38 -12.29 3.84
C PRO A 346 -20.48 -11.59 3.04
N ALA A 347 -20.08 -10.77 2.07
CA ALA A 347 -20.97 -10.17 1.07
C ALA A 347 -20.53 -10.53 -0.35
N PRO A 348 -21.43 -10.46 -1.35
CA PRO A 348 -21.05 -10.58 -2.76
C PRO A 348 -20.01 -9.54 -3.15
N LEU A 349 -19.02 -9.94 -3.95
CA LEU A 349 -17.99 -9.03 -4.46
C LEU A 349 -18.59 -8.04 -5.47
N ASP A 350 -18.06 -6.82 -5.51
CA ASP A 350 -18.44 -5.84 -6.53
C ASP A 350 -17.57 -5.97 -7.80
N GLY A 351 -18.12 -5.55 -8.94
CA GLY A 351 -17.38 -5.44 -10.22
C GLY A 351 -17.02 -6.77 -10.87
N ALA A 352 -15.95 -6.79 -11.68
CA ALA A 352 -15.51 -7.97 -12.44
C ALA A 352 -15.18 -9.20 -11.56
N LEU A 353 -14.91 -9.01 -10.27
CA LEU A 353 -14.73 -10.10 -9.31
C LEU A 353 -16.02 -10.84 -8.96
N ALA A 354 -17.19 -10.28 -9.25
CA ALA A 354 -18.47 -10.98 -9.13
C ALA A 354 -18.61 -12.13 -10.16
N GLY A 355 -17.88 -12.08 -11.27
CA GLY A 355 -17.95 -13.06 -12.37
C GLY A 355 -16.96 -14.22 -12.26
N ALA A 356 -15.90 -14.11 -11.45
CA ALA A 356 -14.81 -15.10 -11.40
C ALA A 356 -15.10 -16.30 -10.47
N GLY A 357 -16.21 -16.28 -9.72
CA GLY A 357 -16.56 -17.31 -8.73
C GLY A 357 -17.40 -18.49 -9.24
N GLY A 358 -17.64 -18.60 -10.55
CA GLY A 358 -18.56 -19.58 -11.15
C GLY A 358 -17.96 -20.43 -12.26
N GLY A 359 -16.69 -20.83 -12.15
CA GLY A 359 -16.05 -21.79 -13.06
C GLY A 359 -16.20 -23.23 -12.59
N GLY A 360 -17.42 -23.69 -12.33
CA GLY A 360 -17.73 -25.11 -12.18
C GLY A 360 -17.69 -25.79 -13.55
N GLY A 361 -16.97 -26.91 -13.65
CA GLY A 361 -16.71 -27.61 -14.90
C GLY A 361 -17.96 -28.05 -15.68
N GLY A 362 -17.76 -28.17 -17.00
CA GLY A 362 -18.72 -28.77 -17.91
C GLY A 362 -18.63 -28.17 -19.31
N GLY A 363 -18.01 -28.90 -20.25
CA GLY A 363 -17.94 -28.56 -21.66
C GLY A 363 -16.61 -28.95 -22.28
#